data_AF-A0A2E7SC77-F1
#
_entry.id   AF-A0A2E7SC77-F1
#
_cell.length_a   1.000
_cell.length_b   1.000
_cell.length_c   1.000
_cell.angle_alpha   90.00
_cell.angle_beta   90.00
_cell.angle_gamma   90.00
#
_symmetry.space_group_name_H-M   'P 1'
#
loop_
_entity.id
_entity.type
_entity.pdbx_description
1 polymer ?
#
loop_
_entity_poly.entity_id
_entity_poly.type
_entity_poly.pdbx_seq_one_letter_code
_entity_poly.pdbx_strand_id
1 'polypeptide(L)'
;MKVKEITKRGEQRWLVDGKVNGTRQRMFFNTKPQAERWLKAEQKDATALQWWLGLTNGDRIDMMNAFERSRDIGFTLLSAVDHFAIEGRGRQFLKKITL
;
A
#
# COMPACT_ATOMS: atom_id res chain seq x y z
N MET A 1 16.02 6.55 1.54
CA MET A 1 16.24 5.09 1.36
C MET A 1 16.63 4.80 -0.09
N LYS A 2 17.11 3.60 -0.43
CA LYS A 2 17.48 3.18 -1.80
C LYS A 2 16.92 1.78 -2.11
N VAL A 3 16.48 1.56 -3.35
CA VAL A 3 16.09 0.24 -3.89
C VAL A 3 17.35 -0.50 -4.38
N LYS A 4 17.48 -1.78 -4.07
CA LYS A 4 18.56 -2.67 -4.52
C LYS A 4 18.01 -4.06 -4.80
N GLU A 5 18.57 -4.75 -5.79
CA GLU A 5 18.32 -6.17 -5.98
C GLU A 5 19.22 -7.00 -5.06
N ILE A 6 18.67 -8.04 -4.44
CA ILE A 6 19.41 -8.93 -3.56
C ILE A 6 18.94 -10.38 -3.72
N THR A 7 19.78 -11.33 -3.35
CA THR A 7 19.38 -12.73 -3.16
C THR A 7 19.11 -12.97 -1.68
N LYS A 8 17.92 -13.46 -1.34
CA LYS A 8 17.53 -13.80 0.05
C LYS A 8 16.96 -15.21 0.07
N ARG A 9 17.59 -16.11 0.83
CA ARG A 9 17.20 -17.54 0.93
C ARG A 9 17.10 -18.23 -0.45
N GLY A 10 18.00 -17.89 -1.37
CA GLY A 10 18.03 -18.47 -2.72
C GLY A 10 17.10 -17.80 -3.74
N GLU A 11 16.23 -16.87 -3.31
CA GLU A 11 15.32 -16.15 -4.21
C GLU A 11 15.77 -14.72 -4.48
N GLN A 12 15.56 -14.24 -5.71
CA GLN A 12 15.72 -12.82 -6.05
C GLN A 12 14.62 -12.00 -5.38
N ARG A 13 15.02 -10.94 -4.67
CA ARG A 13 14.12 -10.00 -3.99
C ARG A 13 14.64 -8.59 -4.16
N TRP A 14 13.73 -7.63 -4.08
CA TRP A 14 14.04 -6.20 -4.12
C TRP A 14 14.01 -5.62 -2.71
N LEU A 15 15.12 -5.05 -2.27
CA LEU A 15 15.30 -4.46 -0.94
C LEU A 15 15.22 -2.93 -1.03
N VAL A 16 14.38 -2.33 -0.20
CA VAL A 16 14.45 -0.91 0.15
C VAL A 16 15.20 -0.77 1.48
N ASP A 17 16.36 -0.11 1.46
CA ASP A 17 17.22 0.09 2.64
C ASP A 17 17.44 1.59 2.90
N GLY A 18 17.24 2.04 4.14
CA GLY A 18 17.59 3.38 4.56
C GLY A 18 17.23 3.65 6.01
N LYS A 19 17.11 4.93 6.39
CA LYS A 19 16.75 5.34 7.75
C LYS A 19 15.40 6.07 7.75
N VAL A 20 14.58 5.79 8.77
CA VAL A 20 13.41 6.60 9.18
C VAL A 20 13.64 7.02 10.62
N ASN A 21 13.53 8.32 10.91
CA ASN A 21 13.75 8.87 12.25
C ASN A 21 15.04 8.36 12.92
N GLY A 22 16.15 8.34 12.18
CA GLY A 22 17.46 7.87 12.65
C GLY A 22 17.65 6.35 12.71
N THR A 23 16.56 5.57 12.69
CA THR A 23 16.58 4.10 12.79
C THR A 23 16.64 3.46 11.41
N ARG A 24 17.48 2.45 11.24
CA ARG A 24 17.60 1.73 9.96
C ARG A 24 16.39 0.82 9.72
N GLN A 25 15.75 0.98 8.56
CA GLN A 25 14.62 0.20 8.10
C GLN A 25 15.00 -0.56 6.82
N ARG A 26 14.56 -1.81 6.72
CA ARG A 26 14.78 -2.69 5.56
C ARG A 26 13.48 -3.40 5.19
N MET A 27 13.01 -3.16 3.97
CA MET A 27 11.80 -3.80 3.44
C MET A 27 12.10 -4.58 2.17
N PHE A 28 11.52 -5.78 2.07
CA PHE A 28 11.76 -6.72 0.97
C PHE A 28 10.49 -6.86 0.14
N PHE A 29 10.64 -6.82 -1.17
CA PHE A 29 9.57 -6.90 -2.15
C PHE A 29 9.87 -7.98 -3.17
N ASN A 30 8.83 -8.50 -3.82
CA ASN A 30 8.98 -9.52 -4.86
C ASN A 30 9.44 -8.91 -6.18
N THR A 31 9.02 -7.68 -6.47
CA THR A 31 9.28 -7.03 -7.75
C THR A 31 9.82 -5.61 -7.56
N LYS A 32 10.63 -5.16 -8.52
CA LYS A 32 11.18 -3.79 -8.56
C LYS A 32 10.09 -2.71 -8.52
N PRO A 33 8.98 -2.81 -9.30
CA PRO A 33 7.95 -1.78 -9.28
C PRO A 33 7.26 -1.65 -7.92
N GLN A 34 7.13 -2.74 -7.15
CA GLN A 34 6.59 -2.68 -5.79
C GLN A 34 7.53 -1.90 -4.86
N ALA A 35 8.83 -2.20 -4.90
CA ALA A 35 9.83 -1.51 -4.10
C ALA A 35 9.91 0.00 -4.44
N GLU A 36 9.85 0.35 -5.72
CA GLU A 36 9.87 1.74 -6.18
C GLU A 36 8.60 2.51 -5.80
N ARG A 37 7.42 1.89 -5.94
CA ARG A 37 6.14 2.49 -5.50
C ARG A 37 6.14 2.74 -4.00
N TRP A 38 6.61 1.76 -3.22
CA TRP A 38 6.75 1.91 -1.77
C TRP A 38 7.70 3.06 -1.43
N LEU A 39 8.89 3.10 -2.05
CA LEU A 39 9.87 4.17 -1.82
C LEU A 39 9.30 5.56 -2.18
N LYS A 40 8.56 5.65 -3.29
CA LYS A 40 7.91 6.89 -3.72
C LYS A 40 6.81 7.33 -2.76
N ALA A 41 6.05 6.40 -2.18
CA ALA A 41 5.05 6.70 -1.16
C ALA A 41 5.72 7.22 0.13
N GLU A 42 6.77 6.54 0.60
CA GLU A 42 7.54 6.94 1.78
C GLU A 42 8.24 8.30 1.60
N GLN A 43 8.77 8.58 0.40
CA GLN A 43 9.40 9.87 0.09
C GLN A 43 8.38 11.01 -0.08
N LYS A 44 7.19 10.71 -0.60
CA LYS A 44 6.12 11.70 -0.73
C LYS A 44 5.58 12.12 0.63
N ASP A 45 5.64 11.24 1.62
CA ASP A 45 5.16 11.54 2.95
C ASP A 45 5.92 10.72 4.00
N ALA A 46 6.94 11.32 4.63
CA ALA A 46 7.63 10.71 5.76
C ALA A 46 6.67 10.49 6.96
N THR A 47 5.51 11.17 6.93
CA THR A 47 4.37 10.96 7.81
C THR A 47 3.45 9.82 7.40
N ALA A 48 3.68 9.08 6.30
CA ALA A 48 2.88 7.90 5.97
C ALA A 48 2.98 6.81 7.06
N LEU A 49 4.16 6.63 7.67
CA LEU A 49 4.32 5.80 8.87
C LEU A 49 3.54 6.38 10.06
N GLN A 50 3.54 7.71 10.21
CA GLN A 50 2.75 8.43 11.22
C GLN A 50 1.23 8.28 10.98
N TRP A 51 0.79 8.25 9.72
CA TRP A 51 -0.59 8.06 9.30
C TRP A 51 -1.05 6.65 9.68
N TRP A 52 -0.26 5.63 9.36
CA TRP A 52 -0.50 4.26 9.82
C TRP A 52 -0.51 4.13 11.36
N LEU A 53 0.41 4.82 12.04
CA LEU A 53 0.46 4.89 13.50
C LEU A 53 -0.72 5.64 14.10
N GLY A 54 -1.29 6.61 13.37
CA GLY A 54 -2.42 7.45 13.76
C GLY A 54 -3.79 6.81 13.51
N LEU A 55 -3.88 5.75 12.73
CA LEU A 55 -5.10 4.94 12.60
C LEU A 55 -5.46 4.30 13.94
N THR A 56 -6.74 4.34 14.29
CA THR A 56 -7.25 3.59 15.44
C THR A 56 -7.13 2.09 15.17
N ASN A 57 -7.20 1.26 16.23
CA ASN A 57 -7.26 -0.18 16.04
C ASN A 57 -8.50 -0.60 15.21
N GLY A 58 -9.60 0.15 15.30
CA GLY A 58 -10.79 -0.06 14.47
C GLY A 58 -10.51 0.15 12.98
N ASP A 59 -9.86 1.27 12.62
CA ASP A 59 -9.53 1.59 11.22
C ASP A 59 -8.57 0.55 10.62
N ARG A 60 -7.63 0.05 11.44
CA ARG A 60 -6.70 -1.02 11.01
C ARG A 60 -7.43 -2.33 10.75
N ILE A 61 -8.35 -2.72 11.64
CA ILE A 61 -9.18 -3.91 11.47
C ILE A 61 -10.05 -3.77 10.21
N ASP A 62 -10.63 -2.59 9.98
CA ASP A 62 -11.44 -2.33 8.78
C ASP A 62 -10.61 -2.45 7.49
N MET A 63 -9.41 -1.90 7.46
CA MET A 63 -8.48 -2.06 6.33
C MET A 63 -8.08 -3.53 6.11
N MET A 64 -7.83 -4.29 7.17
CA MET A 64 -7.52 -5.72 7.08
C MET A 64 -8.71 -6.50 6.51
N ASN A 65 -9.91 -6.28 7.05
CA ASN A 65 -11.14 -6.91 6.58
C ASN A 65 -11.43 -6.58 5.12
N ALA A 66 -11.25 -5.31 4.71
CA ALA A 66 -11.42 -4.88 3.33
C ALA A 66 -10.38 -5.53 2.40
N PHE A 67 -9.14 -5.68 2.86
CA PHE A 67 -8.09 -6.38 2.10
C PHE A 67 -8.44 -7.86 1.91
N GLU A 68 -8.81 -8.58 2.97
CA GLU A 68 -9.21 -9.98 2.91
C GLU A 68 -10.42 -10.18 1.99
N ARG A 69 -11.48 -9.41 2.20
CA ARG A 69 -12.70 -9.49 1.40
C ARG A 69 -12.49 -9.14 -0.07
N SER A 70 -11.58 -8.20 -0.38
CA SER A 70 -11.21 -7.93 -1.77
C SER A 70 -10.60 -9.16 -2.44
N ARG A 71 -9.73 -9.90 -1.75
CA ARG A 71 -9.08 -11.10 -2.27
C ARG A 71 -10.06 -12.26 -2.46
N ASP A 72 -11.01 -12.43 -1.53
CA ASP A 72 -12.04 -13.46 -1.62
C ASP A 72 -12.94 -13.28 -2.85
N ILE A 73 -13.17 -12.04 -3.27
CA ILE A 73 -13.98 -11.70 -4.46
C ILE A 73 -13.10 -11.66 -5.73
N GLY A 74 -11.79 -11.89 -5.61
CA GLY A 74 -10.86 -11.90 -6.74
C GLY A 74 -10.36 -10.51 -7.17
N PHE A 75 -10.54 -9.49 -6.33
CA PHE A 75 -10.07 -8.13 -6.55
C PHE A 75 -8.85 -7.80 -5.67
N THR A 76 -8.13 -6.76 -6.09
CA THR A 76 -7.31 -5.95 -5.17
C THR A 76 -8.18 -4.84 -4.58
N LEU A 77 -7.83 -4.32 -3.40
CA LEU A 77 -8.47 -3.13 -2.81
C LEU A 77 -8.55 -1.95 -3.80
N LEU A 78 -7.48 -1.71 -4.56
CA LEU A 78 -7.45 -0.66 -5.59
C LEU A 78 -8.46 -0.92 -6.70
N SER A 79 -8.49 -2.15 -7.25
CA SER A 79 -9.47 -2.49 -8.28
C SER A 79 -10.91 -2.48 -7.76
N ALA A 80 -11.14 -2.73 -6.46
CA ALA A 80 -12.47 -2.57 -5.87
C ALA A 80 -12.87 -1.09 -5.83
N VAL A 81 -11.97 -0.19 -5.46
CA VAL A 81 -12.19 1.26 -5.53
C VAL A 81 -12.48 1.69 -6.97
N ASP A 82 -11.66 1.28 -7.93
CA ASP A 82 -11.83 1.63 -9.35
C ASP A 82 -13.14 1.08 -9.93
N HIS A 83 -13.53 -0.15 -9.55
CA HIS A 83 -14.76 -0.78 -10.00
C HIS A 83 -16.02 -0.03 -9.55
N PHE A 84 -16.00 0.52 -8.34
CA PHE A 84 -17.10 1.30 -7.80
C PHE A 84 -16.94 2.80 -8.02
N ALA A 85 -15.82 3.29 -8.54
CA ALA A 85 -15.63 4.70 -8.85
C ALA A 85 -16.46 5.11 -10.07
N ILE A 86 -17.23 6.21 -9.96
CA ILE A 86 -17.92 6.88 -11.05
C ILE A 86 -17.48 8.34 -11.11
N GLU A 87 -17.40 8.91 -12.31
CA GLU A 87 -17.08 10.33 -12.50
C GLU A 87 -18.34 11.16 -12.70
N GLY A 88 -18.46 12.26 -11.97
CA GLY A 88 -19.54 13.24 -12.12
C GLY A 88 -19.03 14.65 -11.86
N ARG A 89 -19.35 15.61 -12.75
CA ARG A 89 -18.93 17.03 -12.60
C ARG A 89 -17.43 17.20 -12.27
N GLY A 90 -16.56 16.37 -12.86
CA GLY A 90 -15.11 16.41 -12.62
C GLY A 90 -14.65 15.91 -11.25
N ARG A 91 -15.47 15.14 -10.52
CA ARG A 91 -15.13 14.51 -9.24
C ARG A 91 -15.45 13.01 -9.27
N GLN A 92 -14.68 12.22 -8.53
CA GLN A 92 -14.93 10.79 -8.36
C GLN A 92 -15.84 10.52 -7.16
N PHE A 93 -16.81 9.63 -7.34
CA PHE A 93 -17.74 9.17 -6.31
C PHE A 93 -17.79 7.65 -6.28
N LEU A 94 -18.19 7.07 -5.15
CA LEU A 94 -18.54 5.65 -5.11
C LEU A 94 -19.95 5.45 -5.67
N LYS A 95 -20.12 4.43 -6.51
CA LYS A 95 -21.38 4.04 -7.12
C LYS A 95 -22.40 3.76 -6.03
N LYS A 96 -23.50 4.52 -6.02
CA LYS A 96 -24.61 4.28 -5.11
C LYS A 96 -25.22 2.93 -5.45
N ILE A 97 -25.07 1.97 -4.55
CA ILE A 97 -25.80 0.70 -4.60
C ILE A 97 -27.11 0.95 -3.85
N THR A 98 -28.20 1.11 -4.58
CA THR A 98 -29.54 1.04 -3.98
C THR A 98 -29.85 -0.44 -3.81
N LEU A 99 -30.02 -0.87 -2.56
CA LEU A 99 -30.60 -2.18 -2.21
C LEU A 99 -32.07 -2.23 -2.62
#